data_AF-A0A7N5KAX6-F1
#
_entry.id   AF-A0A7N5KAX6-F1
#
_cell.length_a   1.000
_cell.length_b   1.000
_cell.length_c   1.000
_cell.angle_alpha   90.00
_cell.angle_beta   90.00
_cell.angle_gamma   90.00
#
_symmetry.space_group_name_H-M   'P 1'
#
loop_
_entity.id
_entity.type
_entity.pdbx_description
1 polymer ?
#
loop_
_entity_poly.entity_id
_entity_poly.type
_entity_poly.pdbx_seq_one_letter_code
_entity_poly.pdbx_strand_id
1 'polypeptide(L)'
;MAACVLGRGGPLRLAVAGMGRRRSPRGLWVRARRLPGLAGSRRSVAAASGSSAWSTDRYCLELLRKRDYEGYLCSLLLPAESRSSAFALRAFNVELAQVKDSVSEKTIGLMRMKFWKKTVDDIYCDNPPQQPVALELWKEKNLDDKAYRNIQELENYAENTQSSLLYLTLEILGVKDLRADHAASHIGKAQGIVTCLRATPYHGSRRRVFLPMDICMLHGVSQEDFLRKNQDKNVRDVIYDIASQAHLHLKHARSFHKSVPVKAFPAFLQTVALEDYLKKIQQVDFDIFHPSLQQKNTLLPLSLYIQSWRKRY
;
A
#
# COMPACT_ATOMS: atom_id res chain seq x y z
N MET A 1 35.26 -44.36 -19.52
CA MET A 1 36.68 -44.18 -19.88
C MET A 1 37.35 -43.31 -18.82
N ALA A 2 38.45 -43.81 -18.24
CA ALA A 2 39.52 -43.17 -17.42
C ALA A 2 39.13 -41.97 -16.50
N ALA A 3 39.15 -42.01 -15.16
CA ALA A 3 40.16 -42.42 -14.16
C ALA A 3 41.42 -41.54 -14.06
N CYS A 4 41.80 -41.23 -12.81
CA CYS A 4 43.15 -40.89 -12.31
C CYS A 4 43.58 -39.41 -12.47
N VAL A 5 44.26 -38.70 -11.54
CA VAL A 5 45.20 -39.05 -10.46
C VAL A 5 45.27 -37.91 -9.39
N LEU A 6 45.50 -38.29 -8.13
CA LEU A 6 45.91 -37.47 -6.97
C LEU A 6 47.36 -36.96 -7.06
N GLY A 7 47.65 -35.75 -6.60
CA GLY A 7 49.04 -35.30 -6.39
C GLY A 7 49.20 -34.33 -5.21
N ARG A 8 49.63 -34.86 -4.06
CA ARG A 8 50.19 -34.10 -2.93
C ARG A 8 51.67 -33.79 -3.19
N GLY A 9 52.14 -32.62 -2.77
CA GLY A 9 53.56 -32.30 -2.61
C GLY A 9 53.72 -31.01 -1.79
N GLY A 10 54.31 -31.12 -0.59
CA GLY A 10 54.60 -30.00 0.32
C GLY A 10 55.93 -29.29 -0.01
N PRO A 11 56.72 -28.87 1.01
CA PRO A 11 56.65 -27.55 1.66
C PRO A 11 57.99 -26.79 1.58
N LEU A 12 58.09 -25.58 2.17
CA LEU A 12 59.23 -24.95 2.89
C LEU A 12 59.09 -23.39 2.85
N ARG A 13 58.88 -22.71 4.00
CA ARG A 13 59.85 -21.88 4.80
C ARG A 13 60.30 -20.58 4.06
N LEU A 14 60.46 -19.38 4.65
CA LEU A 14 60.69 -18.87 6.01
C LEU A 14 60.68 -17.30 5.95
N ALA A 15 60.79 -16.66 7.13
CA ALA A 15 61.09 -15.23 7.43
C ALA A 15 59.88 -14.26 7.46
N VAL A 16 59.42 -13.65 8.57
CA VAL A 16 59.95 -13.06 9.84
C VAL A 16 59.82 -11.52 9.84
N ALA A 17 59.14 -11.05 10.90
CA ALA A 17 59.23 -9.78 11.64
C ALA A 17 58.63 -8.46 11.08
N GLY A 18 57.89 -7.79 11.96
CA GLY A 18 57.63 -6.34 11.85
C GLY A 18 56.45 -5.82 12.70
N MET A 19 56.56 -5.81 14.02
CA MET A 19 55.66 -5.06 14.93
C MET A 19 55.74 -3.55 14.67
N GLY A 20 54.60 -2.85 14.63
CA GLY A 20 54.56 -1.38 14.63
C GLY A 20 53.19 -0.80 14.97
N ARG A 21 52.96 -0.50 16.26
CA ARG A 21 51.80 0.27 16.76
C ARG A 21 52.00 1.78 16.50
N ARG A 22 51.02 2.49 15.92
CA ARG A 22 50.78 3.96 16.09
C ARG A 22 49.30 4.27 15.81
N ARG A 23 48.45 4.51 16.83
CA ARG A 23 48.06 5.78 17.50
C ARG A 23 47.44 6.85 16.57
N SER A 24 46.22 7.26 16.93
CA SER A 24 45.42 8.36 16.40
C SER A 24 45.98 9.75 16.75
N PRO A 25 45.68 10.80 15.97
CA PRO A 25 45.74 12.17 16.44
C PRO A 25 44.34 12.74 16.72
N ARG A 26 44.13 13.18 17.97
CA ARG A 26 43.15 14.20 18.32
C ARG A 26 43.80 15.58 18.14
N GLY A 27 43.01 16.53 17.63
CA GLY A 27 43.11 17.95 17.94
C GLY A 27 43.87 18.79 16.93
N LEU A 28 43.17 19.78 16.35
CA LEU A 28 43.69 21.12 16.10
C LEU A 28 42.50 22.07 15.90
N TRP A 29 42.39 23.01 16.84
CA TRP A 29 41.54 24.19 16.75
C TRP A 29 42.07 25.13 15.68
N VAL A 30 41.24 25.56 14.72
CA VAL A 30 41.40 26.87 14.08
C VAL A 30 40.03 27.52 13.87
N ARG A 31 39.85 28.63 14.59
CA ARG A 31 38.82 29.64 14.41
C ARG A 31 39.16 30.40 13.12
N ALA A 32 38.37 30.29 12.06
CA ALA A 32 38.49 31.13 10.87
C ALA A 32 37.18 31.89 10.61
N ARG A 33 37.35 33.19 10.39
CA ARG A 33 36.34 34.24 10.29
C ARG A 33 35.44 34.07 9.07
N ARG A 34 34.19 34.51 9.20
CA ARG A 34 33.26 34.75 8.09
C ARG A 34 33.85 35.78 7.12
N LEU A 35 33.77 35.48 5.83
CA LEU A 35 33.71 36.48 4.76
C LEU A 35 32.48 36.16 3.88
N PRO A 36 31.75 37.18 3.39
CA PRO A 36 30.50 37.00 2.66
C PRO A 36 30.75 36.91 1.14
N GLY A 37 29.90 36.15 0.44
CA GLY A 37 29.71 36.30 -1.01
C GLY A 37 29.74 34.98 -1.78
N LEU A 38 28.57 34.48 -2.19
CA LEU A 38 28.02 34.74 -3.53
C LEU A 38 26.73 33.93 -3.69
N ALA A 39 25.66 34.67 -4.00
CA ALA A 39 24.33 34.17 -4.21
C ALA A 39 24.28 33.22 -5.43
N GLY A 40 24.21 31.92 -5.16
CA GLY A 40 23.76 30.91 -6.11
C GLY A 40 22.34 30.50 -5.77
N SER A 41 21.35 31.13 -6.41
CA SER A 41 19.93 30.82 -6.28
C SER A 41 19.65 29.38 -6.75
N ARG A 42 19.78 28.40 -5.85
CA ARG A 42 19.11 27.11 -6.01
C ARG A 42 17.69 27.30 -5.49
N ARG A 43 16.76 27.58 -6.40
CA ARG A 43 15.32 27.49 -6.13
C ARG A 43 15.01 26.05 -5.72
N SER A 44 15.03 25.80 -4.42
CA SER A 44 14.30 24.69 -3.82
C SER A 44 12.83 24.96 -4.13
N VAL A 45 12.16 24.02 -4.79
CA VAL A 45 10.70 24.07 -4.97
C VAL A 45 10.09 23.69 -3.62
N ALA A 46 10.24 24.58 -2.65
CA ALA A 46 9.53 24.52 -1.38
C ALA A 46 8.06 24.82 -1.67
N ALA A 47 7.21 23.94 -1.18
CA ALA A 47 5.76 24.02 -1.26
C ALA A 47 5.27 25.43 -0.92
N ALA A 48 4.27 25.88 -1.68
CA ALA A 48 3.60 27.16 -1.50
C ALA A 48 3.17 27.36 -0.04
N SER A 49 3.90 28.20 0.69
CA SER A 49 3.48 28.71 1.98
C SER A 49 2.52 29.88 1.75
N GLY A 50 1.23 29.55 1.62
CA GLY A 50 0.12 30.52 1.61
C GLY A 50 -0.66 30.46 2.93
N SER A 51 -0.58 31.56 3.68
CA SER A 51 -1.44 32.03 4.79
C SER A 51 -2.70 31.23 5.17
N SER A 52 -2.53 30.10 5.86
CA SER A 52 -3.07 29.77 7.20
C SER A 52 -2.39 28.44 7.54
N ALA A 53 -1.49 28.40 8.53
CA ALA A 53 -0.79 27.16 8.85
C ALA A 53 -1.78 26.20 9.48
N TRP A 54 -2.43 25.37 8.67
CA TRP A 54 -3.24 24.26 9.17
C TRP A 54 -2.31 23.40 10.02
N SER A 55 -2.76 22.97 11.20
CA SER A 55 -2.03 21.93 11.93
C SER A 55 -1.89 20.71 11.03
N THR A 56 -0.72 20.06 11.04
CA THR A 56 -0.43 18.90 10.17
C THR A 56 -1.49 17.80 10.32
N ASP A 57 -2.04 17.62 11.52
CA ASP A 57 -3.16 16.70 11.79
C ASP A 57 -4.44 17.09 11.03
N ARG A 58 -4.76 18.39 10.96
CA ARG A 58 -5.95 18.89 10.25
C ARG A 58 -5.81 18.70 8.75
N TYR A 59 -4.61 18.83 8.20
CA TYR A 59 -4.35 18.51 6.80
C TYR A 59 -4.62 17.03 6.51
N CYS A 60 -4.05 16.10 7.30
CA CYS A 60 -4.24 14.67 7.11
C CYS A 60 -5.74 14.29 7.20
N LEU A 61 -6.45 14.85 8.18
CA LEU A 61 -7.87 14.63 8.39
C LEU A 61 -8.70 15.08 7.18
N GLU A 62 -8.48 16.32 6.70
CA GLU A 62 -9.21 16.88 5.56
C GLU A 62 -8.86 16.18 4.24
N LEU A 63 -7.62 15.72 4.08
CA LEU A 63 -7.21 14.91 2.94
C LEU A 63 -8.01 13.60 2.89
N LEU A 64 -8.08 12.86 4.00
CA LEU A 64 -8.88 11.63 4.07
C LEU A 64 -10.36 11.92 3.85
N ARG A 65 -10.92 12.93 4.51
CA ARG A 65 -12.34 13.29 4.34
C ARG A 65 -12.73 13.50 2.88
N LYS A 66 -11.83 14.06 2.07
CA LYS A 66 -12.04 14.32 0.64
C LYS A 66 -11.73 13.12 -0.27
N ARG A 67 -10.71 12.31 0.06
CA ARG A 67 -10.14 11.31 -0.85
C ARG A 67 -10.34 9.85 -0.41
N ASP A 68 -10.45 9.60 0.88
CA ASP A 68 -10.68 8.28 1.50
C ASP A 68 -11.71 8.42 2.63
N TYR A 69 -12.98 8.62 2.26
CA TYR A 69 -14.04 8.85 3.24
C TYR A 69 -14.32 7.60 4.10
N GLU A 70 -14.20 6.40 3.54
CA GLU A 70 -14.35 5.14 4.27
C GLU A 70 -13.25 5.00 5.33
N GLY A 71 -11.99 5.25 4.94
CA GLY A 71 -10.86 5.26 5.85
C GLY A 71 -10.92 6.37 6.89
N TYR A 72 -11.42 7.56 6.52
CA TYR A 72 -11.70 8.64 7.47
C TYR A 72 -12.65 8.19 8.59
N LEU A 73 -13.79 7.57 8.25
CA LEU A 73 -14.75 7.07 9.23
C LEU A 73 -14.16 5.96 10.10
N CYS A 74 -13.41 5.02 9.51
CA CYS A 74 -12.76 3.95 10.26
C CYS A 74 -11.72 4.50 11.24
N SER A 75 -10.90 5.47 10.82
CA SER A 75 -9.89 6.10 11.68
C SER A 75 -10.49 6.86 12.87
N LEU A 76 -11.71 7.41 12.75
CA LEU A 76 -12.40 8.04 13.88
C LEU A 76 -12.78 7.05 14.99
N LEU A 77 -12.96 5.78 14.65
CA LEU A 77 -13.35 4.70 15.57
C LEU A 77 -12.15 4.00 16.23
N LEU A 78 -10.92 4.43 15.92
CA LEU A 78 -9.71 3.96 16.59
C LEU A 78 -9.56 4.63 17.98
N PRO A 79 -8.80 4.02 18.92
CA PRO A 79 -8.46 4.62 20.20
C PRO A 79 -7.82 6.01 20.03
N ALA A 80 -8.13 6.94 20.94
CA ALA A 80 -7.75 8.35 20.78
C ALA A 80 -6.25 8.57 20.57
N GLU A 81 -5.43 7.77 21.27
CA GLU A 81 -3.96 7.77 21.21
C GLU A 81 -3.41 7.34 19.84
N SER A 82 -4.12 6.44 19.15
CA SER A 82 -3.73 5.87 17.85
C SER A 82 -4.21 6.69 16.66
N ARG A 83 -5.18 7.60 16.84
CA ARG A 83 -5.86 8.28 15.72
C ARG A 83 -4.92 9.14 14.88
N SER A 84 -4.06 9.96 15.50
CA SER A 84 -3.15 10.84 14.74
C SER A 84 -2.22 10.02 13.84
N SER A 85 -1.59 8.97 14.38
CA SER A 85 -0.74 8.05 13.61
C SER A 85 -1.51 7.35 12.47
N ALA A 86 -2.74 6.91 12.73
CA ALA A 86 -3.57 6.27 11.71
C ALA A 86 -4.00 7.25 10.60
N PHE A 87 -4.32 8.51 10.95
CA PHE A 87 -4.60 9.57 9.99
C PHE A 87 -3.38 9.86 9.11
N ALA A 88 -2.20 10.01 9.72
CA ALA A 88 -0.96 10.26 9.00
C ALA A 88 -0.59 9.10 8.06
N LEU A 89 -0.70 7.85 8.53
CA LEU A 89 -0.43 6.65 7.75
C LEU A 89 -1.35 6.55 6.52
N ARG A 90 -2.66 6.75 6.71
CA ARG A 90 -3.61 6.73 5.60
C ARG A 90 -3.40 7.93 4.65
N ALA A 91 -3.08 9.11 5.18
CA ALA A 91 -2.80 10.29 4.37
C ALA A 91 -1.58 10.05 3.46
N PHE A 92 -0.51 9.47 4.01
CA PHE A 92 0.65 9.03 3.23
C PHE A 92 0.26 8.07 2.11
N ASN A 93 -0.56 7.04 2.40
CA ASN A 93 -1.04 6.11 1.38
C ASN A 93 -1.85 6.82 0.27
N VAL A 94 -2.71 7.77 0.65
CA VAL A 94 -3.49 8.57 -0.29
C VAL A 94 -2.60 9.45 -1.18
N GLU A 95 -1.53 10.04 -0.65
CA GLU A 95 -0.57 10.83 -1.42
C GLU A 95 0.23 9.95 -2.39
N LEU A 96 0.72 8.78 -1.94
CA LEU A 96 1.40 7.81 -2.79
C LEU A 96 0.52 7.35 -3.96
N ALA A 97 -0.74 6.99 -3.67
CA ALA A 97 -1.68 6.54 -4.71
C ALA A 97 -1.95 7.64 -5.77
N GLN A 98 -1.93 8.92 -5.37
CA GLN A 98 -2.16 10.05 -6.27
C GLN A 98 -0.93 10.43 -7.11
N VAL A 99 0.28 9.97 -6.78
CA VAL A 99 1.48 10.34 -7.56
C VAL A 99 1.30 9.96 -9.03
N LYS A 100 0.73 8.79 -9.31
CA LYS A 100 0.51 8.32 -10.68
C LYS A 100 -0.51 9.16 -11.44
N ASP A 101 -1.59 9.57 -10.78
CA ASP A 101 -2.67 10.35 -11.41
C ASP A 101 -2.38 11.85 -11.50
N SER A 102 -1.43 12.35 -10.71
CA SER A 102 -1.08 13.79 -10.63
C SER A 102 0.11 14.19 -11.50
N VAL A 103 0.73 13.25 -12.21
CA VAL A 103 1.95 13.48 -12.97
C VAL A 103 1.83 12.90 -14.37
N SER A 104 2.09 13.73 -15.38
CA SER A 104 2.06 13.32 -16.79
C SER A 104 3.32 12.60 -17.25
N GLU A 105 4.49 12.93 -16.67
CA GLU A 105 5.77 12.32 -17.04
C GLU A 105 6.22 11.24 -16.04
N LYS A 106 6.57 10.06 -16.57
CA LYS A 106 7.09 8.92 -15.77
C LYS A 106 8.28 9.32 -14.89
N THR A 107 9.19 10.14 -15.41
CA THR A 107 10.38 10.61 -14.67
C THR A 107 10.00 11.43 -13.44
N ILE A 108 9.03 12.33 -13.56
CA ILE A 108 8.57 13.17 -12.44
C ILE A 108 7.86 12.30 -11.38
N GLY A 109 7.09 11.30 -11.81
CA GLY A 109 6.44 10.33 -10.92
C GLY A 109 7.48 9.53 -10.13
N LEU A 110 8.51 9.03 -10.82
CA LEU A 110 9.66 8.35 -10.21
C LEU A 110 10.39 9.24 -9.21
N MET A 111 10.62 10.52 -9.53
CA MET A 111 11.25 11.47 -8.61
C MET A 111 10.42 11.66 -7.33
N ARG A 112 9.09 11.79 -7.44
CA ARG A 112 8.20 11.89 -6.27
C ARG A 112 8.19 10.60 -5.42
N MET A 113 8.17 9.43 -6.06
CA MET A 113 8.28 8.16 -5.34
C MET A 113 9.64 8.02 -4.62
N LYS A 114 10.74 8.41 -5.28
CA LYS A 114 12.08 8.42 -4.68
C LYS A 114 12.17 9.40 -3.51
N PHE A 115 11.52 10.56 -3.61
CA PHE A 115 11.41 11.51 -2.49
C PHE A 115 10.75 10.84 -1.29
N TRP A 116 9.58 10.24 -1.45
CA TRP A 116 8.89 9.56 -0.35
C TRP A 116 9.67 8.40 0.23
N LYS A 117 10.32 7.60 -0.62
CA LYS A 117 11.22 6.54 -0.17
C LYS A 117 12.32 7.10 0.73
N LYS A 118 13.00 8.16 0.26
CA LYS A 118 14.04 8.81 1.04
C LYS A 118 13.50 9.37 2.34
N THR A 119 12.31 9.98 2.35
CA THR A 119 11.66 10.46 3.58
C THR A 119 11.44 9.33 4.58
N VAL A 120 10.99 8.15 4.12
CA VAL A 120 10.86 6.97 4.97
C VAL A 120 12.23 6.50 5.47
N ASP A 121 13.22 6.37 4.59
CA ASP A 121 14.58 5.98 4.96
C ASP A 121 15.18 6.94 6.01
N ASP A 122 14.98 8.26 5.83
CA ASP A 122 15.43 9.31 6.75
C ASP A 122 14.73 9.21 8.13
N ILE A 123 13.44 8.84 8.19
CA ILE A 123 12.71 8.57 9.46
C ILE A 123 13.34 7.39 10.21
N TYR A 124 13.85 6.40 9.48
CA TYR A 124 14.46 5.19 10.06
C TYR A 124 15.97 5.32 10.34
N CYS A 125 16.61 6.47 10.07
CA CYS A 125 18.06 6.64 10.20
C CYS A 125 18.61 6.52 11.64
N ASP A 126 17.78 6.48 12.68
CA ASP A 126 18.22 6.18 14.06
C ASP A 126 18.19 4.67 14.43
N ASN A 127 17.63 3.81 13.57
CA ASN A 127 17.81 2.34 13.53
C ASN A 127 16.92 1.74 12.42
N PRO A 128 17.43 1.47 11.22
CA PRO A 128 16.61 0.91 10.16
C PRO A 128 16.34 -0.59 10.41
N PRO A 129 15.08 -1.04 10.51
CA PRO A 129 14.78 -2.47 10.59
C PRO A 129 15.14 -3.14 9.25
N GLN A 130 15.88 -4.24 9.29
CA GLN A 130 16.13 -5.10 8.13
C GLN A 130 14.85 -5.86 7.75
N GLN A 131 13.87 -5.17 7.19
CA GLN A 131 12.61 -5.78 6.78
C GLN A 131 12.40 -5.76 5.25
N PRO A 132 11.90 -6.86 4.66
CA PRO A 132 11.73 -7.05 3.22
C PRO A 132 10.76 -6.05 2.57
N VAL A 133 9.99 -5.28 3.35
CA VAL A 133 9.05 -4.25 2.88
C VAL A 133 9.76 -3.13 2.11
N ALA A 134 10.98 -2.74 2.53
CA ALA A 134 11.80 -1.77 1.79
C ALA A 134 12.29 -2.31 0.42
N LEU A 135 12.39 -3.64 0.29
CA LEU A 135 12.77 -4.34 -0.92
C LEU A 135 11.58 -4.55 -1.88
N GLU A 136 10.35 -4.64 -1.37
CA GLU A 136 9.14 -4.64 -2.22
C GLU A 136 8.82 -3.22 -2.73
N LEU A 137 9.07 -2.16 -1.93
CA LEU A 137 9.11 -0.77 -2.39
C LEU A 137 10.13 -0.56 -3.53
N TRP A 138 11.15 -1.42 -3.63
CA TRP A 138 12.19 -1.39 -4.68
C TRP A 138 11.73 -2.01 -6.01
N LYS A 139 10.60 -2.73 -6.09
CA LYS A 139 10.09 -3.17 -7.39
C LYS A 139 9.45 -1.99 -8.13
N GLU A 140 10.30 -1.24 -8.85
CA GLU A 140 10.03 -0.28 -9.93
C GLU A 140 9.22 -0.89 -11.11
N LYS A 141 8.35 -1.88 -10.87
CA LYS A 141 7.58 -2.60 -11.89
C LYS A 141 6.14 -2.13 -12.08
N ASN A 142 5.58 -1.34 -11.16
CA ASN A 142 4.15 -0.96 -11.22
C ASN A 142 3.87 0.48 -11.70
N LEU A 143 4.87 1.17 -12.22
CA LEU A 143 4.64 2.42 -12.95
C LEU A 143 4.23 2.19 -14.41
N ASP A 144 4.30 0.95 -14.90
CA ASP A 144 3.80 0.60 -16.22
C ASP A 144 2.28 0.34 -16.15
N ASP A 145 1.54 0.81 -17.15
CA ASP A 145 0.10 0.61 -17.29
C ASP A 145 -0.22 -0.79 -17.84
N LYS A 146 0.10 -1.82 -17.07
CA LYS A 146 -0.17 -3.21 -17.47
C LYS A 146 -1.35 -3.75 -16.68
N ALA A 147 -2.27 -4.40 -17.39
CA ALA A 147 -3.29 -5.24 -16.77
C ALA A 147 -2.62 -6.40 -16.04
N TYR A 148 -3.25 -6.89 -14.96
CA TYR A 148 -2.76 -8.06 -14.26
C TYR A 148 -2.89 -9.29 -15.15
N ARG A 149 -1.86 -10.12 -15.18
CA ARG A 149 -1.86 -11.37 -15.95
C ARG A 149 -2.85 -12.36 -15.39
N ASN A 150 -2.91 -12.44 -14.07
CA ASN A 150 -3.80 -13.33 -13.36
C ASN A 150 -4.29 -12.73 -12.04
N ILE A 151 -5.29 -13.38 -11.43
CA ILE A 151 -5.81 -12.96 -10.13
C ILE A 151 -4.75 -12.97 -9.03
N GLN A 152 -3.78 -13.89 -9.08
CA GLN A 152 -2.70 -13.97 -8.09
C GLN A 152 -1.78 -12.74 -8.14
N GLU A 153 -1.54 -12.16 -9.32
CA GLU A 153 -0.77 -10.91 -9.44
C GLU A 153 -1.50 -9.74 -8.79
N LEU A 154 -2.83 -9.67 -8.96
CA LEU A 154 -3.67 -8.68 -8.27
C LEU A 154 -3.66 -8.91 -6.74
N GLU A 155 -3.76 -10.15 -6.28
CA GLU A 155 -3.67 -10.49 -4.85
C GLU A 155 -2.30 -10.14 -4.26
N ASN A 156 -1.21 -10.42 -4.97
CA ASN A 156 0.15 -10.06 -4.53
C ASN A 156 0.34 -8.54 -4.47
N TYR A 157 -0.21 -7.81 -5.44
CA TYR A 157 -0.23 -6.35 -5.42
C TYR A 157 -1.03 -5.82 -4.22
N ALA A 158 -2.19 -6.41 -3.96
CA ALA A 158 -3.04 -6.05 -2.83
C ALA A 158 -2.38 -6.37 -1.48
N GLU A 159 -1.65 -7.48 -1.37
CA GLU A 159 -0.87 -7.84 -0.19
C GLU A 159 0.19 -6.79 0.12
N ASN A 160 0.97 -6.40 -0.90
CA ASN A 160 2.04 -5.43 -0.74
C ASN A 160 1.56 -4.00 -0.47
N THR A 161 0.30 -3.68 -0.78
CA THR A 161 -0.27 -2.32 -0.64
C THR A 161 -1.30 -2.23 0.46
N GLN A 162 -2.45 -2.89 0.31
CA GLN A 162 -3.57 -2.84 1.24
C GLN A 162 -3.32 -3.64 2.52
N SER A 163 -2.72 -4.83 2.43
CA SER A 163 -2.38 -5.61 3.65
C SER A 163 -1.27 -4.92 4.44
N SER A 164 -0.24 -4.37 3.78
CA SER A 164 0.79 -3.53 4.41
C SER A 164 0.20 -2.39 5.25
N LEU A 165 -0.82 -1.70 4.74
CA LEU A 165 -1.53 -0.65 5.47
C LEU A 165 -2.21 -1.19 6.73
N LEU A 166 -2.80 -2.38 6.66
CA LEU A 166 -3.42 -3.04 7.81
C LEU A 166 -2.40 -3.51 8.83
N TYR A 167 -1.27 -4.09 8.41
CA TYR A 167 -0.18 -4.48 9.32
C TYR A 167 0.33 -3.28 10.12
N LEU A 168 0.58 -2.16 9.44
CA LEU A 168 0.99 -0.92 10.10
C LEU A 168 -0.10 -0.37 11.03
N THR A 169 -1.37 -0.54 10.68
CA THR A 169 -2.49 -0.17 11.56
C THR A 169 -2.56 -1.06 12.80
N LEU A 170 -2.29 -2.36 12.69
CA LEU A 170 -2.20 -3.29 13.83
C LEU A 170 -1.02 -2.92 14.75
N GLU A 171 0.13 -2.56 14.19
CA GLU A 171 1.29 -2.06 14.95
C GLU A 171 0.97 -0.74 15.68
N ILE A 172 0.25 0.20 15.04
CA ILE A 172 -0.24 1.43 15.69
C ILE A 172 -1.17 1.11 16.88
N LEU A 173 -1.95 0.03 16.78
CA LEU A 173 -2.78 -0.48 17.88
C LEU A 173 -1.98 -1.31 18.88
N GLY A 174 -0.69 -1.53 18.66
CA GLY A 174 0.16 -2.39 19.48
C GLY A 174 -0.35 -3.84 19.56
N VAL A 175 -0.86 -4.36 18.45
CA VAL A 175 -1.29 -5.76 18.31
C VAL A 175 -0.20 -6.52 17.58
N LYS A 176 0.40 -7.51 18.26
CA LYS A 176 1.37 -8.44 17.69
C LYS A 176 0.82 -9.84 17.82
N ASP A 177 0.08 -10.28 16.80
CA ASP A 177 -0.62 -11.56 16.82
C ASP A 177 -0.69 -12.15 15.42
N LEU A 178 -0.22 -13.39 15.28
CA LEU A 178 -0.14 -14.08 13.99
C LEU A 178 -1.52 -14.28 13.34
N ARG A 179 -2.59 -14.46 14.13
CA ARG A 179 -3.95 -14.62 13.60
C ARG A 179 -4.51 -13.29 13.12
N ALA A 180 -4.22 -12.20 13.82
CA ALA A 180 -4.53 -10.85 13.36
C ALA A 180 -3.81 -10.55 12.04
N ASP A 181 -2.54 -10.94 11.89
CA ASP A 181 -1.80 -10.76 10.63
C ASP A 181 -2.39 -11.59 9.49
N HIS A 182 -2.73 -12.86 9.72
CA HIS A 182 -3.42 -13.66 8.71
C HIS A 182 -4.78 -13.07 8.31
N ALA A 183 -5.57 -12.58 9.27
CA ALA A 183 -6.82 -11.88 8.98
C ALA A 183 -6.58 -10.60 8.17
N ALA A 184 -5.57 -9.80 8.53
CA ALA A 184 -5.17 -8.59 7.83
C ALA A 184 -4.76 -8.87 6.38
N SER A 185 -3.96 -9.92 6.13
CA SER A 185 -3.58 -10.37 4.78
C SER A 185 -4.80 -10.58 3.89
N HIS A 186 -5.76 -11.38 4.37
CA HIS A 186 -6.96 -11.68 3.60
C HIS A 186 -7.87 -10.47 3.42
N ILE A 187 -8.02 -9.61 4.43
CA ILE A 187 -8.79 -8.37 4.31
C ILE A 187 -8.13 -7.44 3.29
N GLY A 188 -6.81 -7.29 3.33
CA GLY A 188 -6.07 -6.45 2.39
C GLY A 188 -6.20 -6.94 0.95
N LYS A 189 -6.08 -8.25 0.71
CA LYS A 189 -6.34 -8.86 -0.61
C LYS A 189 -7.76 -8.60 -1.10
N ALA A 190 -8.77 -8.84 -0.25
CA ALA A 190 -10.16 -8.58 -0.60
C ALA A 190 -10.41 -7.11 -0.92
N GLN A 191 -9.84 -6.20 -0.12
CA GLN A 191 -9.91 -4.76 -0.34
C GLN A 191 -9.26 -4.35 -1.67
N GLY A 192 -8.10 -4.91 -2.01
CA GLY A 192 -7.42 -4.63 -3.27
C GLY A 192 -8.22 -5.09 -4.49
N ILE A 193 -8.80 -6.29 -4.44
CA ILE A 193 -9.66 -6.80 -5.51
C ILE A 193 -10.89 -5.90 -5.67
N VAL A 194 -11.59 -5.56 -4.57
CA VAL A 194 -12.75 -4.68 -4.64
C VAL A 194 -12.39 -3.27 -5.09
N THR A 195 -11.22 -2.75 -4.72
CA THR A 195 -10.73 -1.47 -5.23
C THR A 195 -10.51 -1.51 -6.74
N CYS A 196 -9.95 -2.61 -7.27
CA CYS A 196 -9.80 -2.82 -8.70
C CYS A 196 -11.17 -2.83 -9.41
N LEU A 197 -12.15 -3.58 -8.88
CA LEU A 197 -13.52 -3.59 -9.39
C LEU A 197 -14.14 -2.19 -9.39
N ARG A 198 -14.17 -1.51 -8.23
CA ARG A 198 -14.73 -0.16 -8.05
C ARG A 198 -14.13 0.87 -9.02
N ALA A 199 -12.84 0.74 -9.32
CA ALA A 199 -12.11 1.65 -10.19
C ALA A 199 -12.30 1.36 -11.69
N THR A 200 -12.93 0.24 -12.06
CA THR A 200 -13.10 -0.18 -13.47
C THR A 200 -13.80 0.89 -14.33
N PRO A 201 -14.91 1.52 -13.91
CA PRO A 201 -15.55 2.57 -14.71
C PRO A 201 -14.66 3.81 -14.90
N TYR A 202 -13.89 4.18 -13.86
CA TYR A 202 -12.97 5.32 -13.90
C TYR A 202 -11.76 5.07 -14.80
N HIS A 203 -11.17 3.87 -14.73
CA HIS A 203 -10.07 3.50 -15.62
C HIS A 203 -10.53 3.34 -17.06
N GLY A 204 -11.74 2.77 -17.27
CA GLY A 204 -12.36 2.64 -18.58
C GLY A 204 -12.54 3.98 -19.29
N SER A 205 -12.98 5.03 -18.58
CA SER A 205 -13.07 6.38 -19.16
C SER A 205 -11.73 6.99 -19.57
N ARG A 206 -10.62 6.46 -19.03
CA ARG A 206 -9.24 6.81 -19.41
C ARG A 206 -8.61 5.81 -20.39
N ARG A 207 -9.43 4.94 -21.01
CA ARG A 207 -9.01 3.88 -21.93
C ARG A 207 -8.00 2.91 -21.32
N ARG A 208 -8.18 2.55 -20.04
CA ARG A 208 -7.34 1.59 -19.31
C ARG A 208 -8.20 0.54 -18.62
N VAL A 209 -7.71 -0.70 -18.60
CA VAL A 209 -8.35 -1.83 -17.92
C VAL A 209 -7.30 -2.54 -17.09
N PHE A 210 -7.59 -2.74 -15.79
CA PHE A 210 -6.69 -3.38 -14.84
C PHE A 210 -7.28 -4.69 -14.28
N LEU A 211 -8.25 -5.30 -14.95
CA LEU A 211 -8.81 -6.57 -14.51
C LEU A 211 -7.87 -7.75 -14.82
N PRO A 212 -7.91 -8.84 -14.04
CA PRO A 212 -7.16 -10.06 -14.31
C PRO A 212 -7.47 -10.65 -15.70
N MET A 213 -6.44 -10.76 -16.55
CA MET A 213 -6.62 -11.18 -17.94
C MET A 213 -6.94 -12.67 -18.09
N ASP A 214 -6.49 -13.52 -17.18
CA ASP A 214 -6.83 -14.95 -17.12
C ASP A 214 -8.35 -15.16 -17.00
N ILE A 215 -9.03 -14.42 -16.14
CA ILE A 215 -10.48 -14.51 -15.94
C ILE A 215 -11.21 -13.91 -17.14
N CYS A 216 -10.75 -12.77 -17.67
CA CYS A 216 -11.30 -12.22 -18.91
C CYS A 216 -11.24 -13.22 -20.07
N MET A 217 -10.08 -13.86 -20.26
CA MET A 217 -9.88 -14.88 -21.30
C MET A 217 -10.75 -16.12 -21.08
N LEU A 218 -10.91 -16.57 -19.83
CA LEU A 218 -11.76 -17.72 -19.49
C LEU A 218 -13.21 -17.55 -19.98
N HIS A 219 -13.73 -16.33 -19.91
CA HIS A 219 -15.09 -15.98 -20.36
C HIS A 219 -15.15 -15.41 -21.79
N GLY A 220 -14.04 -15.41 -22.52
CA GLY A 220 -13.95 -14.87 -23.87
C GLY A 220 -14.20 -13.36 -23.96
N VAL A 221 -13.92 -12.61 -22.89
CA VAL A 221 -14.12 -11.15 -22.81
C VAL A 221 -12.82 -10.43 -23.11
N SER A 222 -12.88 -9.45 -24.00
CA SER A 222 -11.74 -8.60 -24.34
C SER A 222 -11.66 -7.37 -23.43
N GLN A 223 -10.51 -6.68 -23.42
CA GLN A 223 -10.43 -5.38 -22.75
C GLN A 223 -11.35 -4.34 -23.39
N GLU A 224 -11.59 -4.44 -24.69
CA GLU A 224 -12.44 -3.50 -25.43
C GLU A 224 -13.90 -3.56 -24.96
N ASP A 225 -14.39 -4.72 -24.54
CA ASP A 225 -15.74 -4.87 -23.98
C ASP A 225 -15.94 -3.99 -22.75
N PHE A 226 -14.95 -3.93 -21.87
CA PHE A 226 -14.98 -3.03 -20.71
C PHE A 226 -14.86 -1.55 -21.11
N LEU A 227 -14.07 -1.23 -22.14
CA LEU A 227 -13.94 0.15 -22.63
C LEU A 227 -15.24 0.66 -23.27
N ARG A 228 -15.98 -0.22 -23.96
CA ARG A 228 -17.28 0.06 -24.56
C ARG A 228 -18.44 0.00 -23.55
N LYS A 229 -18.15 -0.35 -22.29
CA LYS A 229 -19.14 -0.56 -21.22
C LYS A 229 -20.17 -1.61 -21.59
N ASN A 230 -19.72 -2.69 -22.21
CA ASN A 230 -20.58 -3.82 -22.54
C ASN A 230 -21.14 -4.45 -21.25
N GLN A 231 -22.42 -4.81 -21.27
CA GLN A 231 -23.18 -5.40 -20.14
C GLN A 231 -23.63 -6.85 -20.44
N ASP A 232 -23.03 -7.46 -21.47
CA ASP A 232 -23.25 -8.85 -21.82
C ASP A 232 -22.99 -9.79 -20.64
N LYS A 233 -23.64 -10.96 -20.70
CA LYS A 233 -23.53 -11.98 -19.66
C LYS A 233 -22.07 -12.34 -19.35
N ASN A 234 -21.23 -12.51 -20.38
CA ASN A 234 -19.83 -12.88 -20.18
C ASN A 234 -19.04 -11.81 -19.39
N VAL A 235 -19.35 -10.52 -19.58
CA VAL A 235 -18.73 -9.44 -18.80
C VAL A 235 -19.15 -9.54 -17.34
N ARG A 236 -20.44 -9.78 -17.08
CA ARG A 236 -20.96 -10.01 -15.73
C ARG A 236 -20.34 -11.25 -15.07
N ASP A 237 -20.15 -12.33 -15.83
CA ASP A 237 -19.52 -13.57 -15.34
C ASP A 237 -18.05 -13.34 -14.94
N VAL A 238 -17.28 -12.51 -15.68
CA VAL A 238 -15.93 -12.08 -15.26
C VAL A 238 -15.96 -11.33 -13.94
N ILE A 239 -16.87 -10.37 -13.80
CA ILE A 239 -17.01 -9.56 -12.58
C ILE A 239 -17.46 -10.43 -11.40
N TYR A 240 -18.35 -11.40 -11.64
CA TYR A 240 -18.78 -12.40 -10.68
C TYR A 240 -17.60 -13.20 -10.13
N ASP A 241 -16.74 -13.74 -10.99
CA ASP A 241 -15.60 -14.56 -10.56
C ASP A 241 -14.60 -13.74 -9.74
N ILE A 242 -14.29 -12.52 -10.18
CA ILE A 242 -13.38 -11.62 -9.45
C ILE A 242 -13.97 -11.22 -8.10
N ALA A 243 -15.25 -10.83 -8.05
CA ALA A 243 -15.94 -10.47 -6.81
C ALA A 243 -16.04 -11.67 -5.85
N SER A 244 -16.20 -12.88 -6.39
CA SER A 244 -16.20 -14.12 -5.62
C SER A 244 -14.85 -14.36 -4.93
N GLN A 245 -13.72 -14.09 -5.58
CA GLN A 245 -12.40 -14.18 -4.93
C GLN A 245 -12.25 -13.22 -3.75
N ALA A 246 -12.70 -11.97 -3.90
CA ALA A 246 -12.75 -11.02 -2.78
C ALA A 246 -13.65 -11.51 -1.63
N HIS A 247 -14.81 -12.07 -1.95
CA HIS A 247 -15.72 -12.63 -0.94
C HIS A 247 -15.10 -13.82 -0.20
N LEU A 248 -14.41 -14.72 -0.90
CA LEU A 248 -13.71 -15.86 -0.29
C LEU A 248 -12.65 -15.40 0.70
N HIS A 249 -11.84 -14.40 0.34
CA HIS A 249 -10.87 -13.81 1.26
C HIS A 249 -11.53 -13.17 2.48
N LEU A 250 -12.62 -12.41 2.30
CA LEU A 250 -13.35 -11.83 3.43
C LEU A 250 -13.92 -12.91 4.36
N LYS A 251 -14.49 -13.98 3.79
CA LYS A 251 -14.99 -15.14 4.56
C LYS A 251 -13.86 -15.82 5.33
N HIS A 252 -12.70 -16.01 4.70
CA HIS A 252 -11.54 -16.61 5.35
C HIS A 252 -11.00 -15.74 6.49
N ALA A 253 -10.90 -14.42 6.30
CA ALA A 253 -10.51 -13.49 7.36
C ALA A 253 -11.45 -13.54 8.57
N ARG A 254 -12.76 -13.68 8.32
CA ARG A 254 -13.78 -13.82 9.37
C ARG A 254 -13.75 -15.17 10.07
N SER A 255 -13.19 -16.22 9.46
CA SER A 255 -13.01 -17.51 10.13
C SER A 255 -12.09 -17.40 11.35
N PHE A 256 -11.15 -16.44 11.34
CA PHE A 256 -10.26 -16.14 12.46
C PHE A 256 -10.90 -15.30 13.57
N HIS A 257 -12.16 -14.89 13.44
CA HIS A 257 -12.82 -13.94 14.36
C HIS A 257 -12.68 -14.31 15.85
N LYS A 258 -12.78 -15.61 16.19
CA LYS A 258 -12.64 -16.10 17.57
C LYS A 258 -11.20 -16.10 18.09
N SER A 259 -10.22 -16.16 17.19
CA SER A 259 -8.79 -16.24 17.52
C SER A 259 -8.07 -14.89 17.48
N VAL A 260 -8.67 -13.88 16.85
CA VAL A 260 -8.09 -12.54 16.73
C VAL A 260 -8.36 -11.74 18.02
N PRO A 261 -7.34 -11.05 18.58
CA PRO A 261 -7.54 -10.17 19.72
C PRO A 261 -8.55 -9.06 19.42
N VAL A 262 -9.47 -8.79 20.35
CA VAL A 262 -10.49 -7.73 20.21
C VAL A 262 -9.88 -6.35 19.93
N LYS A 263 -8.66 -6.11 20.43
CA LYS A 263 -7.89 -4.87 20.18
C LYS A 263 -7.60 -4.63 18.70
N ALA A 264 -7.58 -5.67 17.87
CA ALA A 264 -7.36 -5.60 16.42
C ALA A 264 -8.60 -5.19 15.63
N PHE A 265 -9.81 -5.42 16.17
CA PHE A 265 -11.05 -5.25 15.40
C PHE A 265 -11.26 -3.84 14.83
N PRO A 266 -10.87 -2.75 15.52
CA PRO A 266 -10.92 -1.41 14.93
C PRO A 266 -10.12 -1.26 13.62
N ALA A 267 -9.00 -1.98 13.45
CA ALA A 267 -8.24 -1.99 12.20
C ALA A 267 -9.01 -2.64 11.04
N PHE A 268 -9.93 -3.55 11.36
CA PHE A 268 -10.67 -4.35 10.38
C PHE A 268 -12.04 -3.75 10.02
N LEU A 269 -12.44 -2.62 10.60
CA LEU A 269 -13.75 -2.00 10.34
C LEU A 269 -14.01 -1.66 8.86
N GLN A 270 -12.96 -1.51 8.05
CA GLN A 270 -13.10 -1.32 6.60
C GLN A 270 -13.82 -2.48 5.89
N THR A 271 -13.84 -3.66 6.50
CA THR A 271 -14.62 -4.82 6.02
C THR A 271 -16.12 -4.56 5.93
N VAL A 272 -16.66 -3.61 6.70
CA VAL A 272 -18.08 -3.21 6.62
C VAL A 272 -18.38 -2.57 5.26
N ALA A 273 -17.55 -1.63 4.82
CA ALA A 273 -17.70 -0.99 3.51
C ALA A 273 -17.39 -1.96 2.37
N LEU A 274 -16.41 -2.85 2.57
CA LEU A 274 -16.08 -3.93 1.65
C LEU A 274 -17.29 -4.85 1.40
N GLU A 275 -17.93 -5.33 2.47
CA GLU A 275 -19.12 -6.19 2.38
C GLU A 275 -20.32 -5.46 1.78
N ASP A 276 -20.53 -4.18 2.12
CA ASP A 276 -21.60 -3.36 1.52
C ASP A 276 -21.47 -3.32 -0.01
N TYR A 277 -20.26 -3.09 -0.52
CA TYR A 277 -20.01 -3.09 -1.96
C TYR A 277 -20.23 -4.46 -2.60
N LEU A 278 -19.72 -5.54 -1.99
CA LEU A 278 -19.92 -6.90 -2.49
C LEU A 278 -21.40 -7.30 -2.55
N LYS A 279 -22.21 -6.84 -1.59
CA LYS A 279 -23.68 -7.03 -1.63
C LYS A 279 -24.34 -6.20 -2.72
N LYS A 280 -23.93 -4.95 -2.90
CA LYS A 280 -24.48 -4.07 -3.95
C LYS A 280 -24.19 -4.60 -5.35
N ILE A 281 -22.96 -5.04 -5.61
CA ILE A 281 -22.60 -5.59 -6.92
C ILE A 281 -23.36 -6.89 -7.21
N GLN A 282 -23.60 -7.72 -6.19
CA GLN A 282 -24.46 -8.89 -6.30
C GLN A 282 -25.92 -8.54 -6.62
N GLN A 283 -26.46 -7.49 -5.99
CA GLN A 283 -27.86 -7.04 -6.21
C GLN A 283 -28.11 -6.52 -7.62
N VAL A 284 -27.09 -5.99 -8.30
CA VAL A 284 -27.17 -5.52 -9.69
C VAL A 284 -26.69 -6.57 -10.68
N ASP A 285 -26.70 -7.86 -10.29
CA ASP A 285 -26.28 -8.99 -11.13
C ASP A 285 -24.89 -8.79 -11.75
N PHE A 286 -23.96 -8.26 -10.95
CA PHE A 286 -22.57 -8.03 -11.33
C PHE A 286 -22.36 -7.06 -12.51
N ASP A 287 -23.35 -6.22 -12.81
CA ASP A 287 -23.17 -5.08 -13.71
C ASP A 287 -22.29 -4.00 -13.05
N ILE A 288 -21.00 -4.03 -13.38
CA ILE A 288 -19.98 -3.11 -12.86
C ILE A 288 -20.22 -1.64 -13.26
N PHE A 289 -21.01 -1.39 -14.30
CA PHE A 289 -21.31 -0.04 -14.79
C PHE A 289 -22.60 0.54 -14.21
N HIS A 290 -23.31 -0.23 -13.37
CA HIS A 290 -24.56 0.22 -12.78
C HIS A 290 -24.34 1.47 -11.89
N PRO A 291 -25.13 2.56 -12.07
CA PRO A 291 -24.88 3.84 -11.41
C PRO A 291 -25.00 3.79 -9.88
N SER A 292 -25.77 2.83 -9.33
CA SER A 292 -25.89 2.65 -7.87
C SER A 292 -24.56 2.29 -7.19
N LEU A 293 -23.61 1.68 -7.92
CA LEU A 293 -22.30 1.30 -7.37
C LEU A 293 -21.42 2.51 -7.07
N GLN A 294 -21.67 3.66 -7.71
CA GLN A 294 -20.94 4.92 -7.47
C GLN A 294 -21.58 5.76 -6.35
N GLN A 295 -22.76 5.37 -5.87
CA GLN A 295 -23.45 6.10 -4.82
C GLN A 295 -22.89 5.75 -3.44
N LYS A 296 -22.62 6.80 -2.65
CA LYS A 296 -22.15 6.65 -1.27
C LYS A 296 -23.26 6.04 -0.40
N ASN A 297 -22.92 5.09 0.44
CA ASN A 297 -23.84 4.58 1.45
C ASN A 297 -23.97 5.61 2.59
N THR A 298 -25.14 6.23 2.70
CA THR A 298 -25.46 7.23 3.74
C THR A 298 -25.53 6.62 5.14
N LEU A 299 -25.83 5.33 5.25
CA LEU A 299 -25.91 4.59 6.51
C LEU A 299 -24.57 3.97 6.94
N LEU A 300 -23.50 4.11 6.13
CA LEU A 300 -22.19 3.55 6.45
C LEU A 300 -21.66 3.99 7.83
N PRO A 301 -21.75 5.27 8.25
CA PRO A 301 -21.31 5.66 9.60
C PRO A 301 -22.03 4.89 10.71
N LEU A 302 -23.35 4.68 10.56
CA LEU A 302 -24.16 3.95 11.53
C LEU A 302 -23.76 2.47 11.57
N SER A 303 -23.60 1.85 10.40
CA SER A 303 -23.16 0.45 10.29
C SER A 303 -21.78 0.23 10.91
N LEU A 304 -20.83 1.14 10.65
CA LEU A 304 -19.49 1.12 11.24
C LEU A 304 -19.55 1.26 12.76
N TYR A 305 -20.36 2.20 13.27
CA TYR A 305 -20.53 2.40 14.70
C TYR A 305 -21.12 1.17 15.40
N ILE A 306 -22.20 0.60 14.84
CA ILE A 306 -22.84 -0.62 15.38
C ILE A 306 -21.84 -1.77 15.39
N GLN A 307 -21.08 -1.95 14.32
CA GLN A 307 -20.14 -3.05 14.19
C GLN A 307 -18.93 -2.89 15.13
N SER A 308 -18.44 -1.67 15.29
CA SER A 308 -17.41 -1.32 16.28
C SER A 308 -17.88 -1.63 17.70
N TRP A 309 -19.10 -1.20 18.05
CA TRP A 309 -19.70 -1.50 19.36
C TRP A 309 -19.90 -3.00 19.60
N ARG A 310 -20.34 -3.74 18.58
CA ARG A 310 -20.51 -5.20 18.62
C ARG A 310 -19.20 -5.98 18.62
N LYS A 311 -18.06 -5.30 18.44
CA LYS A 311 -16.74 -5.94 18.31
C LYS A 311 -16.79 -7.03 17.23
N ARG A 312 -17.15 -6.66 16.01
CA ARG A 312 -17.13 -7.57 14.86
C ARG A 312 -16.47 -6.87 13.67
N TYR A 313 -16.08 -7.63 12.65
CA TYR A 313 -15.58 -7.12 11.38
C TYR A 313 -16.04 -8.07 10.26
#